data_AF-A0A382GTM5-F1
#
_entry.id   AF-A0A382GTM5-F1
#
_cell.length_a   1.000
_cell.length_b   1.000
_cell.length_c   1.000
_cell.angle_alpha   90.00
_cell.angle_beta   90.00
_cell.angle_gamma   90.00
#
_symmetry.space_group_name_H-M   'P 1'
#
loop_
_entity.id
_entity.type
_entity.pdbx_description
1 polymer ?
#
loop_
_entity_poly.entity_id
_entity_poly.type
_entity_poly.pdbx_seq_one_letter_code
_entity_poly.pdbx_strand_id
1 'polypeptide(L)'
;MVVSISDGDDVSTANYNISIVTVNDIPVITNYILETELDEDSELTLNLNGLYVTDPDNTWPGDFYANGLTVLEGEHYTVDEATIIPDPNFYGTLTVPVTVNDGNDDSEPYNISVTVLSVNDAPVITTAEADTAIEELAYSLDIHFTDVEGTVFGLEFSAEISGSASGWLTAGDVMVEEQGSYTVALNGTPDDENLYENSLVVSISDGDDVSTANYTIIMVTVNDVPVILDFVGNTSFDEDTDFTPSLYSFYVDDPDNTFPGDFYAQGLTFIEGQHYTVNGQTIIPDENYFGEITVPVTVNDGSSDSAPFDLLLTVLPVNDAPIITTFVADIATEEEEYTFNISFTDVDQSNASEYNITTYGSATEWLSISDIEQDSSSYIVSLSGTPDDDNLNQNSLSFILTDPEGSVAVQSYSIEIVSINDVPEIVGYVGDTTLNEDADLTLSLYFLSVLDPDNNFPGDYYANGLTVIGGEHYTTDEATIIP
;
A
#
# COMPACT_ATOMS: atom_id res chain seq x y z
N MET A 1 118.55 -34.83 -20.49
CA MET A 1 119.67 -34.26 -19.70
C MET A 1 120.95 -35.00 -20.06
N VAL A 2 122.06 -34.29 -20.27
CA VAL A 2 123.39 -34.88 -20.53
C VAL A 2 124.22 -34.78 -19.27
N VAL A 3 124.75 -35.91 -18.78
CA VAL A 3 125.63 -35.94 -17.60
C VAL A 3 126.98 -36.47 -18.05
N SER A 4 128.03 -35.72 -17.76
CA SER A 4 129.41 -36.15 -17.99
C SER A 4 130.10 -36.48 -16.67
N ILE A 5 130.88 -37.56 -16.67
CA ILE A 5 131.86 -37.83 -15.62
C ILE A 5 133.23 -37.93 -16.27
N SER A 6 134.25 -37.38 -15.60
CA SER A 6 135.63 -37.36 -16.09
C SER A 6 136.59 -37.70 -14.96
N ASP A 7 137.64 -38.45 -15.27
CA ASP A 7 138.71 -38.82 -14.34
C ASP A 7 139.94 -37.91 -14.43
N GLY A 8 139.87 -36.85 -15.23
CA GLY A 8 140.93 -35.86 -15.41
C GLY A 8 141.64 -35.93 -16.75
N ASP A 9 141.49 -37.01 -17.53
CA ASP A 9 142.07 -37.14 -18.87
C ASP A 9 141.02 -37.50 -19.94
N ASP A 10 140.03 -38.35 -19.62
CA ASP A 10 138.93 -38.70 -20.53
C ASP A 10 137.56 -38.32 -19.94
N VAL A 11 136.60 -38.01 -20.81
CA VAL A 11 135.22 -37.66 -20.45
C VAL A 11 134.28 -38.71 -21.01
N SER A 12 133.48 -39.32 -20.15
CA SER A 12 132.35 -40.14 -20.58
C SER A 12 131.06 -39.35 -20.42
N THR A 13 130.28 -39.25 -21.50
CA THR A 13 128.95 -38.64 -21.49
C THR A 13 127.89 -39.72 -21.63
N ALA A 14 126.86 -39.64 -20.80
CA ALA A 14 125.63 -40.40 -20.97
C ALA A 14 124.46 -39.43 -21.19
N ASN A 15 123.65 -39.72 -22.21
CA ASN A 15 122.40 -39.01 -22.46
C ASN A 15 121.28 -39.75 -21.75
N TYR A 16 120.63 -39.06 -20.82
CA TYR A 16 119.40 -39.54 -20.19
C TYR A 16 118.23 -38.78 -20.80
N ASN A 17 117.31 -39.52 -21.44
CA ASN A 17 115.99 -38.99 -21.75
C ASN A 17 115.18 -39.03 -20.47
N ILE A 18 114.89 -37.85 -19.92
CA ILE A 18 113.91 -37.72 -18.85
C ILE A 18 112.59 -37.43 -19.57
N SER A 19 111.73 -38.44 -19.63
CA SER A 19 110.34 -38.25 -20.04
C SER A 19 109.64 -37.56 -18.87
N ILE A 20 109.19 -36.32 -19.06
CA ILE A 20 108.25 -35.71 -18.13
C ILE A 20 106.88 -36.21 -18.57
N VAL A 21 106.21 -36.93 -17.69
CA VAL A 21 104.78 -37.25 -17.87
C VAL A 21 104.03 -36.06 -17.30
N THR A 22 103.19 -35.43 -18.10
CA THR A 22 102.23 -34.45 -17.59
C THR A 22 101.23 -35.20 -16.71
N VAL A 23 100.93 -34.62 -15.55
CA VAL A 23 99.87 -35.08 -14.65
C VAL A 23 98.77 -34.04 -14.79
N ASN A 24 97.52 -34.49 -14.84
CA ASN A 24 96.35 -33.60 -14.90
C ASN A 24 96.36 -32.66 -13.69
N ASP A 25 96.35 -31.36 -13.91
CA ASP A 25 96.17 -30.36 -12.85
C ASP A 25 94.70 -29.89 -12.87
N ILE A 26 94.00 -29.91 -11.74
CA ILE A 26 92.58 -29.51 -11.73
C ILE A 26 92.39 -28.04 -12.17
N PRO A 27 91.33 -27.74 -12.94
CA PRO A 27 91.05 -26.37 -13.35
C PRO A 27 90.66 -25.50 -12.15
N VAL A 28 90.98 -24.20 -12.21
CA VAL A 28 90.62 -23.24 -11.16
C VAL A 28 89.87 -22.05 -11.75
N ILE A 29 88.63 -21.85 -11.28
CA ILE A 29 87.84 -20.66 -11.59
C ILE A 29 88.35 -19.49 -10.75
N THR A 30 88.72 -18.40 -11.42
CA THR A 30 89.32 -17.21 -10.79
C THR A 30 88.37 -16.02 -10.73
N ASN A 31 87.38 -15.95 -11.62
CA ASN A 31 86.41 -14.86 -11.66
C ASN A 31 85.18 -15.20 -12.52
N TYR A 32 84.09 -14.47 -12.29
CA TYR A 32 82.91 -14.39 -13.17
C TYR A 32 82.59 -12.92 -13.47
N ILE A 33 82.28 -12.57 -14.73
CA ILE A 33 82.17 -11.16 -15.17
C ILE A 33 80.90 -10.80 -15.95
N LEU A 34 79.98 -11.73 -16.13
CA LEU A 34 78.71 -11.43 -16.79
C LEU A 34 77.66 -10.92 -15.80
N GLU A 35 76.50 -10.57 -16.33
CA GLU A 35 75.34 -10.12 -15.58
C GLU A 35 74.93 -11.16 -14.54
N THR A 36 74.62 -10.65 -13.35
CA THR A 36 74.25 -11.43 -12.17
C THR A 36 72.96 -10.88 -11.58
N GLU A 37 72.14 -10.25 -12.41
CA GLU A 37 70.82 -9.72 -12.06
C GLU A 37 69.79 -10.43 -12.94
N LEU A 38 68.71 -10.92 -12.34
CA LEU A 38 67.52 -11.37 -13.07
C LEU A 38 66.26 -11.05 -12.27
N ASP A 39 65.13 -10.99 -12.95
CA ASP A 39 63.81 -10.88 -12.31
C ASP A 39 63.37 -12.26 -11.78
N GLU A 40 62.60 -12.31 -10.68
CA GLU A 40 62.20 -13.59 -10.03
C GLU A 40 61.32 -14.49 -10.92
N ASP A 41 60.63 -13.91 -11.90
CA ASP A 41 59.85 -14.62 -12.93
C ASP A 41 60.66 -14.98 -14.18
N SER A 42 61.97 -14.75 -14.16
CA SER A 42 62.88 -15.03 -15.27
C SER A 42 63.82 -16.19 -14.96
N GLU A 43 64.50 -16.66 -16.00
CA GLU A 43 65.56 -17.66 -15.91
C GLU A 43 66.89 -17.05 -16.34
N LEU A 44 68.01 -17.52 -15.77
CA LEU A 44 69.35 -17.08 -16.13
C LEU A 44 70.21 -18.26 -16.58
N THR A 45 70.58 -18.29 -17.86
CA THR A 45 71.51 -19.29 -18.40
C THR A 45 72.97 -18.85 -18.23
N LEU A 46 73.70 -19.57 -17.38
CA LEU A 46 75.13 -19.42 -17.21
C LEU A 46 75.88 -20.07 -18.37
N ASN A 47 76.98 -19.44 -18.79
CA ASN A 47 77.81 -19.98 -19.84
C ASN A 47 79.30 -19.74 -19.58
N LEU A 48 80.13 -20.55 -20.23
CA LEU A 48 81.59 -20.52 -20.11
C LEU A 48 82.22 -19.15 -20.40
N ASN A 49 81.62 -18.34 -21.27
CA ASN A 49 82.22 -17.05 -21.65
C ASN A 49 82.25 -16.05 -20.49
N GLY A 50 81.45 -16.28 -19.44
CA GLY A 50 81.48 -15.44 -18.24
C GLY A 50 82.54 -15.80 -17.23
N LEU A 51 83.17 -16.98 -17.36
CA LEU A 51 84.17 -17.47 -16.42
C LEU A 51 85.59 -17.14 -16.87
N TYR A 52 86.50 -17.00 -15.90
CA TYR A 52 87.93 -17.03 -16.14
C TYR A 52 88.53 -18.22 -15.42
N VAL A 53 89.04 -19.18 -16.18
CA VAL A 53 89.63 -20.41 -15.65
C VAL A 53 91.12 -20.44 -15.98
N THR A 54 91.92 -20.85 -15.00
CA THR A 54 93.34 -21.14 -15.20
C THR A 54 93.58 -22.62 -15.00
N ASP A 55 94.32 -23.21 -15.94
CA ASP A 55 94.65 -24.62 -15.99
C ASP A 55 96.06 -24.75 -16.61
N PRO A 56 97.06 -25.35 -15.92
CA PRO A 56 98.42 -25.49 -16.44
C PRO A 56 98.57 -26.37 -17.67
N ASP A 57 97.70 -27.35 -17.89
CA ASP A 57 97.80 -28.33 -18.97
C ASP A 57 96.69 -28.22 -20.04
N ASN A 58 95.63 -27.44 -19.79
CA ASN A 58 94.57 -27.15 -20.75
C ASN A 58 94.55 -25.68 -21.20
N THR A 59 94.01 -25.43 -22.40
CA THR A 59 93.83 -24.09 -22.98
C THR A 59 92.40 -23.59 -22.80
N TRP A 60 92.21 -22.57 -21.96
CA TRP A 60 90.93 -21.88 -21.79
C TRP A 60 90.60 -20.93 -22.96
N PRO A 61 89.34 -20.85 -23.45
CA PRO A 61 88.18 -21.70 -23.13
C PRO A 61 88.05 -22.97 -24.00
N GLY A 62 89.00 -23.18 -24.92
CA GLY A 62 88.92 -24.19 -25.98
C GLY A 62 88.65 -25.61 -25.48
N ASP A 63 89.49 -26.10 -24.57
CA ASP A 63 89.44 -27.49 -24.11
C ASP A 63 88.22 -27.79 -23.21
N PHE A 64 87.49 -26.74 -22.80
CA PHE A 64 86.34 -26.82 -21.89
C PHE A 64 84.98 -26.81 -22.61
N TYR A 65 84.91 -26.56 -23.92
CA TYR A 65 83.63 -26.48 -24.64
C TYR A 65 82.84 -27.80 -24.70
N ALA A 66 83.49 -28.95 -24.49
CA ALA A 66 82.84 -30.26 -24.61
C ALA A 66 82.14 -30.72 -23.31
N ASN A 67 82.65 -30.35 -22.14
CA ASN A 67 82.19 -30.85 -20.83
C ASN A 67 82.04 -29.75 -19.75
N GLY A 68 82.39 -28.49 -20.08
CA GLY A 68 83.11 -27.66 -19.13
C GLY A 68 82.32 -26.76 -18.20
N LEU A 69 80.99 -26.76 -18.15
CA LEU A 69 80.26 -26.02 -17.11
C LEU A 69 79.18 -26.93 -16.51
N THR A 70 79.25 -27.13 -15.20
CA THR A 70 78.17 -27.72 -14.42
C THR A 70 77.69 -26.69 -13.40
N VAL A 71 76.40 -26.39 -13.43
CA VAL A 71 75.74 -25.58 -12.40
C VAL A 71 75.18 -26.53 -11.36
N LEU A 72 75.48 -26.27 -10.08
CA LEU A 72 75.04 -27.10 -8.97
C LEU A 72 73.76 -26.51 -8.35
N GLU A 73 72.91 -27.40 -7.84
CA GLU A 73 71.70 -27.04 -7.09
C GLU A 73 72.04 -26.25 -5.81
N GLY A 74 71.11 -25.39 -5.39
CA GLY A 74 71.24 -24.56 -4.19
C GLY A 74 69.90 -24.30 -3.51
N GLU A 75 69.87 -23.37 -2.57
CA GLU A 75 68.61 -22.94 -1.94
C GLU A 75 67.95 -21.85 -2.79
N HIS A 76 66.63 -21.88 -2.91
CA HIS A 76 65.81 -20.87 -3.59
C HIS A 76 65.92 -20.82 -5.12
N TYR A 77 66.42 -21.88 -5.75
CA TYR A 77 66.36 -22.06 -7.19
C TYR A 77 66.46 -23.54 -7.56
N THR A 78 66.08 -23.84 -8.80
CA THR A 78 66.30 -25.14 -9.45
C THR A 78 67.20 -24.97 -10.66
N VAL A 79 67.86 -26.05 -11.09
CA VAL A 79 68.77 -26.03 -12.24
C VAL A 79 68.25 -26.92 -13.38
N ASP A 80 68.15 -26.35 -14.58
CA ASP A 80 68.00 -27.09 -15.84
C ASP A 80 69.25 -26.89 -16.71
N GLU A 81 70.10 -27.91 -16.77
CA GLU A 81 71.45 -27.86 -17.37
C GLU A 81 72.33 -26.73 -16.79
N ALA A 82 72.42 -25.60 -17.49
CA ALA A 82 73.17 -24.42 -17.06
C ALA A 82 72.27 -23.21 -16.77
N THR A 83 70.95 -23.42 -16.79
CA THR A 83 69.93 -22.41 -16.50
C THR A 83 69.50 -22.52 -15.05
N ILE A 84 69.57 -21.41 -14.33
CA ILE A 84 68.98 -21.28 -12.99
C ILE A 84 67.58 -20.67 -13.11
N ILE A 85 66.64 -21.26 -12.37
CA ILE A 85 65.25 -20.80 -12.26
C ILE A 85 64.99 -20.54 -10.77
N PRO A 86 64.83 -19.29 -10.32
CA PRO A 86 64.49 -18.99 -8.93
C PRO A 86 63.23 -19.72 -8.48
N ASP A 87 63.14 -20.04 -7.18
CA ASP A 87 61.88 -20.47 -6.59
C ASP A 87 60.84 -19.35 -6.76
N PRO A 88 59.56 -19.66 -7.01
CA PRO A 88 58.52 -18.64 -7.16
C PRO A 88 58.53 -17.65 -5.99
N ASN A 89 58.44 -16.36 -6.31
CA ASN A 89 58.31 -15.24 -5.37
C ASN A 89 59.54 -15.04 -4.47
N PHE A 90 60.69 -15.61 -4.86
CA PHE A 90 61.96 -15.36 -4.20
C PHE A 90 62.65 -14.15 -4.84
N TYR A 91 62.79 -13.09 -4.05
CA TYR A 91 63.69 -11.98 -4.33
C TYR A 91 64.82 -11.92 -3.30
N GLY A 92 66.01 -11.50 -3.73
CA GLY A 92 67.20 -11.46 -2.89
C GLY A 92 68.42 -12.06 -3.57
N THR A 93 69.42 -12.48 -2.79
CA THR A 93 70.69 -12.97 -3.36
C THR A 93 70.75 -14.49 -3.32
N LEU A 94 70.88 -15.10 -4.50
CA LEU A 94 71.23 -16.50 -4.69
C LEU A 94 72.76 -16.70 -4.66
N THR A 95 73.18 -17.82 -4.08
CA THR A 95 74.56 -18.29 -4.14
C THR A 95 74.61 -19.52 -5.03
N VAL A 96 75.12 -19.36 -6.25
CA VAL A 96 75.11 -20.39 -7.30
C VAL A 96 76.51 -21.01 -7.44
N PRO A 97 76.78 -22.17 -6.82
CA PRO A 97 78.03 -22.91 -7.04
C PRO A 97 78.11 -23.48 -8.46
N VAL A 98 79.24 -23.26 -9.13
CA VAL A 98 79.54 -23.84 -10.45
C VAL A 98 80.89 -24.54 -10.45
N THR A 99 81.02 -25.59 -11.26
CA THR A 99 82.30 -26.26 -11.54
C THR A 99 82.56 -26.26 -13.04
N VAL A 100 83.85 -26.33 -13.40
CA VAL A 100 84.28 -26.53 -14.79
C VAL A 100 85.08 -27.82 -14.91
N ASN A 101 84.92 -28.53 -16.03
CA ASN A 101 85.60 -29.80 -16.30
C ASN A 101 86.58 -29.66 -17.47
N ASP A 102 87.84 -30.03 -17.26
CA ASP A 102 88.94 -29.98 -18.25
C ASP A 102 88.94 -31.16 -19.23
N GLY A 103 88.00 -32.10 -19.10
CA GLY A 103 87.93 -33.37 -19.81
C GLY A 103 88.34 -34.59 -18.96
N ASN A 104 88.91 -34.35 -17.78
CA ASN A 104 89.44 -35.34 -16.85
C ASN A 104 88.89 -35.14 -15.42
N ASP A 105 89.03 -33.95 -14.86
CA ASP A 105 88.66 -33.62 -13.48
C ASP A 105 87.82 -32.32 -13.41
N ASP A 106 86.98 -32.21 -12.38
CA ASP A 106 86.21 -30.99 -12.09
C ASP A 106 87.03 -30.01 -11.22
N SER A 107 86.79 -28.72 -11.40
CA SER A 107 87.29 -27.68 -10.48
C SER A 107 86.64 -27.80 -9.10
N GLU A 108 87.26 -27.20 -8.09
CA GLU A 108 86.54 -26.86 -6.87
C GLU A 108 85.36 -25.90 -7.18
N PRO A 109 84.23 -25.98 -6.45
CA PRO A 109 83.09 -25.11 -6.68
C PRO A 109 83.42 -23.62 -6.50
N TYR A 110 82.97 -22.81 -7.45
CA TYR A 110 83.03 -21.35 -7.39
C TYR A 110 81.62 -20.79 -7.22
N ASN A 111 81.40 -19.96 -6.21
CA ASN A 111 80.09 -19.37 -5.94
C ASN A 111 79.90 -18.07 -6.73
N ILE A 112 78.96 -18.07 -7.66
CA ILE A 112 78.46 -16.87 -8.32
C ILE A 112 77.35 -16.28 -7.44
N SER A 113 77.46 -15.00 -7.10
CA SER A 113 76.39 -14.27 -6.42
C SER A 113 75.44 -13.74 -7.47
N VAL A 114 74.16 -14.13 -7.43
CA VAL A 114 73.12 -13.66 -8.36
C VAL A 114 72.06 -12.91 -7.56
N THR A 115 71.75 -11.68 -7.93
CA THR A 115 70.67 -10.88 -7.35
C THR A 115 69.39 -11.13 -8.14
N VAL A 116 68.37 -11.61 -7.46
CA VAL A 116 67.02 -11.75 -7.97
C VAL A 116 66.22 -10.51 -7.58
N LEU A 117 65.72 -9.81 -8.58
CA LEU A 117 64.89 -8.62 -8.45
C LEU A 117 63.43 -9.06 -8.32
N SER A 118 62.72 -8.41 -7.41
CA SER A 118 61.28 -8.60 -7.24
C SER A 118 60.50 -8.06 -8.44
N VAL A 119 59.47 -8.78 -8.86
CA VAL A 119 58.47 -8.35 -9.84
C VAL A 119 57.14 -8.17 -9.11
N ASN A 120 56.30 -7.25 -9.57
CA ASN A 120 54.98 -7.07 -8.97
C ASN A 120 54.07 -8.24 -9.34
N ASP A 121 53.56 -8.98 -8.34
CA ASP A 121 52.45 -9.91 -8.54
C ASP A 121 51.13 -9.18 -8.37
N ALA A 122 50.13 -9.51 -9.19
CA ALA A 122 48.80 -8.95 -9.01
C ALA A 122 48.15 -9.45 -7.70
N PRO A 123 47.35 -8.63 -7.00
CA PRO A 123 46.65 -9.07 -5.80
C PRO A 123 45.70 -10.23 -6.12
N VAL A 124 45.44 -11.12 -5.17
CA VAL A 124 44.56 -12.28 -5.35
C VAL A 124 43.36 -12.18 -4.42
N ILE A 125 42.16 -11.97 -4.98
CA ILE A 125 40.91 -11.97 -4.20
C ILE A 125 40.62 -13.40 -3.75
N THR A 126 40.49 -13.60 -2.45
CA THR A 126 40.28 -14.93 -1.82
C THR A 126 38.84 -15.14 -1.34
N THR A 127 38.02 -14.09 -1.34
CA THR A 127 36.59 -14.20 -1.02
C THR A 127 35.87 -14.97 -2.12
N ALA A 128 35.10 -15.99 -1.72
CA ALA A 128 34.55 -16.96 -2.66
C ALA A 128 33.13 -16.61 -3.14
N GLU A 129 32.26 -16.14 -2.24
CA GLU A 129 30.84 -15.93 -2.52
C GLU A 129 30.31 -14.75 -1.71
N ALA A 130 29.27 -14.09 -2.22
CA ALA A 130 28.47 -13.12 -1.47
C ALA A 130 27.26 -13.80 -0.81
N ASP A 131 26.69 -13.17 0.21
CA ASP A 131 25.53 -13.69 0.95
C ASP A 131 24.21 -13.02 0.50
N THR A 132 23.13 -13.33 1.21
CA THR A 132 21.83 -12.69 1.07
C THR A 132 21.78 -11.33 1.77
N ALA A 133 21.22 -10.33 1.09
CA ALA A 133 20.82 -9.08 1.71
C ALA A 133 19.30 -9.04 1.89
N ILE A 134 18.85 -8.40 2.96
CA ILE A 134 17.42 -8.18 3.23
C ILE A 134 17.16 -6.70 2.96
N GLU A 135 16.11 -6.37 2.22
CA GLU A 135 15.75 -4.97 1.98
C GLU A 135 15.53 -4.21 3.29
N GLU A 136 15.83 -2.91 3.26
CA GLU A 136 15.78 -1.98 4.39
C GLU A 136 16.68 -2.33 5.59
N LEU A 137 17.45 -3.42 5.51
CA LEU A 137 18.38 -3.84 6.54
C LEU A 137 19.82 -3.58 6.13
N ALA A 138 20.61 -3.04 7.06
CA ALA A 138 22.03 -2.83 6.83
C ALA A 138 22.74 -4.15 6.48
N TYR A 139 23.48 -4.15 5.37
CA TYR A 139 24.24 -5.25 4.84
C TYR A 139 25.75 -4.94 4.89
N SER A 140 26.55 -5.98 5.13
CA SER A 140 28.00 -5.91 5.15
C SER A 140 28.62 -7.16 4.55
N LEU A 141 29.61 -6.98 3.67
CA LEU A 141 30.38 -8.06 3.05
C LEU A 141 31.87 -7.73 3.12
N ASP A 142 32.64 -8.59 3.77
CA ASP A 142 34.09 -8.45 3.86
C ASP A 142 34.78 -9.15 2.68
N ILE A 143 35.49 -8.36 1.86
CA ILE A 143 36.30 -8.86 0.77
C ILE A 143 37.74 -9.01 1.24
N HIS A 144 38.16 -10.25 1.39
CA HIS A 144 39.51 -10.69 1.67
C HIS A 144 40.31 -10.91 0.39
N PHE A 145 41.58 -10.50 0.42
CA PHE A 145 42.55 -10.73 -0.64
C PHE A 145 43.97 -10.84 -0.07
N THR A 146 44.88 -11.39 -0.87
CA THR A 146 46.30 -11.54 -0.54
C THR A 146 47.17 -10.93 -1.61
N ASP A 147 48.38 -10.56 -1.23
CA ASP A 147 49.37 -10.02 -2.13
C ASP A 147 50.76 -10.47 -1.68
N VAL A 148 51.60 -10.90 -2.62
CA VAL A 148 52.88 -11.58 -2.32
C VAL A 148 53.89 -10.57 -1.78
N GLU A 149 53.97 -9.40 -2.42
CA GLU A 149 54.87 -8.31 -2.05
C GLU A 149 54.28 -7.48 -0.90
N GLY A 150 52.94 -7.47 -0.79
CA GLY A 150 52.21 -6.63 0.13
C GLY A 150 52.52 -5.15 -0.07
N THR A 151 52.68 -4.40 1.01
CA THR A 151 52.99 -2.96 0.92
C THR A 151 54.50 -2.66 0.84
N VAL A 152 55.36 -3.66 0.60
CA VAL A 152 56.82 -3.53 0.70
C VAL A 152 57.39 -2.54 -0.33
N PHE A 153 56.69 -2.28 -1.43
CA PHE A 153 57.08 -1.30 -2.47
C PHE A 153 56.49 0.10 -2.31
N GLY A 154 55.78 0.38 -1.21
CA GLY A 154 55.03 1.64 -1.09
C GLY A 154 53.81 1.70 -2.01
N LEU A 155 53.37 0.54 -2.49
CA LEU A 155 52.10 0.29 -3.15
C LEU A 155 50.95 0.53 -2.16
N GLU A 156 49.94 1.26 -2.61
CA GLU A 156 48.73 1.55 -1.83
C GLU A 156 47.58 0.79 -2.47
N PHE A 157 47.05 -0.20 -1.74
CA PHE A 157 45.89 -0.94 -2.21
C PHE A 157 44.67 -0.03 -2.31
N SER A 158 43.92 -0.18 -3.40
CA SER A 158 42.63 0.45 -3.60
C SER A 158 41.58 -0.59 -4.00
N ALA A 159 40.36 -0.36 -3.55
CA ALA A 159 39.21 -1.20 -3.87
C ALA A 159 38.16 -0.34 -4.58
N GLU A 160 37.73 -0.80 -5.75
CA GLU A 160 36.61 -0.22 -6.48
C GLU A 160 35.53 -1.28 -6.68
N ILE A 161 34.27 -0.85 -6.68
CA ILE A 161 33.13 -1.71 -6.95
C ILE A 161 32.34 -1.18 -8.14
N SER A 162 31.77 -2.10 -8.91
CA SER A 162 30.88 -1.79 -10.03
C SER A 162 29.80 -2.87 -10.18
N GLY A 163 28.91 -2.70 -11.16
CA GLY A 163 27.72 -3.52 -11.33
C GLY A 163 26.48 -2.82 -10.80
N SER A 164 25.38 -3.55 -10.68
CA SER A 164 24.12 -2.96 -10.22
C SER A 164 24.10 -2.77 -8.69
N ALA A 165 24.80 -3.62 -7.94
CA ALA A 165 24.91 -3.49 -6.48
C ALA A 165 25.73 -2.27 -6.02
N SER A 166 26.53 -1.65 -6.90
CA SER A 166 27.24 -0.40 -6.56
C SER A 166 26.31 0.82 -6.45
N GLY A 167 25.01 0.67 -6.73
CA GLY A 167 24.00 1.70 -6.47
C GLY A 167 23.74 1.94 -4.98
N TRP A 168 23.88 0.90 -4.15
CA TRP A 168 23.58 0.93 -2.71
C TRP A 168 24.73 0.44 -1.83
N LEU A 169 25.74 -0.23 -2.39
CA LEU A 169 26.98 -0.58 -1.69
C LEU A 169 28.04 0.50 -1.83
N THR A 170 28.91 0.58 -0.83
CA THR A 170 30.13 1.39 -0.85
C THR A 170 31.29 0.59 -0.29
N ALA A 171 32.44 0.65 -0.95
CA ALA A 171 33.68 0.09 -0.45
C ALA A 171 34.27 0.99 0.65
N GLY A 172 34.63 0.40 1.78
CA GLY A 172 35.40 1.06 2.84
C GLY A 172 36.89 1.15 2.53
N ASP A 173 37.66 1.50 3.56
CA ASP A 173 39.11 1.50 3.47
C ASP A 173 39.67 0.07 3.47
N VAL A 174 40.79 -0.13 2.77
CA VAL A 174 41.55 -1.39 2.84
C VAL A 174 42.25 -1.48 4.19
N MET A 175 42.05 -2.60 4.88
CA MET A 175 42.61 -2.90 6.18
C MET A 175 43.60 -4.05 6.08
N VAL A 176 44.70 -3.98 6.84
CA VAL A 176 45.69 -5.06 6.93
C VAL A 176 45.26 -6.04 8.02
N GLU A 177 45.11 -7.31 7.68
CA GLU A 177 44.83 -8.37 8.67
C GLU A 177 46.14 -8.94 9.22
N GLU A 178 47.02 -9.35 8.32
CA GLU A 178 48.39 -9.78 8.60
C GLU A 178 49.29 -9.46 7.40
N GLN A 179 50.60 -9.71 7.52
CA GLN A 179 51.53 -9.41 6.43
C GLN A 179 51.17 -10.23 5.18
N GLY A 180 50.84 -9.54 4.07
CA GLY A 180 50.41 -10.17 2.82
C GLY A 180 48.91 -10.50 2.75
N SER A 181 48.12 -10.14 3.77
CA SER A 181 46.66 -10.40 3.80
C SER A 181 45.88 -9.14 4.21
N TYR A 182 44.83 -8.86 3.45
CA TYR A 182 44.09 -7.61 3.50
C TYR A 182 42.59 -7.88 3.39
N THR A 183 41.81 -6.94 3.93
CA THR A 183 40.35 -6.98 3.89
C THR A 183 39.76 -5.60 3.56
N VAL A 184 38.64 -5.57 2.86
CA VAL A 184 37.84 -4.37 2.64
C VAL A 184 36.37 -4.67 2.88
N ALA A 185 35.73 -3.91 3.78
CA ALA A 185 34.32 -4.06 4.08
C ALA A 185 33.49 -3.28 3.05
N LEU A 186 32.56 -3.96 2.40
CA LEU A 186 31.51 -3.35 1.58
C LEU A 186 30.26 -3.18 2.44
N ASN A 187 29.72 -1.96 2.51
CA ASN A 187 28.57 -1.67 3.36
C ASN A 187 27.48 -0.93 2.58
N GLY A 188 26.23 -1.18 2.90
CA GLY A 188 25.08 -0.54 2.27
C GLY A 188 23.76 -0.97 2.89
N THR A 189 22.68 -0.33 2.50
CA THR A 189 21.31 -0.75 2.83
C THR A 189 20.53 -0.75 1.52
N PRO A 190 20.11 -1.93 1.01
CA PRO A 190 19.26 -1.98 -0.18
C PRO A 190 17.85 -1.48 0.14
N ASP A 191 17.20 -0.94 -0.88
CA ASP A 191 15.80 -0.46 -0.87
C ASP A 191 15.05 -0.97 -2.10
N ASP A 192 13.79 -0.55 -2.25
CA ASP A 192 12.87 -0.97 -3.30
C ASP A 192 13.38 -0.66 -4.72
N GLU A 193 14.24 0.35 -4.86
CA GLU A 193 14.80 0.73 -6.15
C GLU A 193 15.87 -0.26 -6.62
N ASN A 194 16.37 -1.14 -5.74
CA ASN A 194 17.55 -1.97 -6.01
C ASN A 194 17.33 -3.48 -5.81
N LEU A 195 16.10 -3.98 -5.80
CA LEU A 195 15.79 -5.38 -5.48
C LEU A 195 16.13 -6.40 -6.61
N TYR A 196 15.95 -6.01 -7.87
CA TYR A 196 15.84 -6.99 -8.96
C TYR A 196 17.15 -7.33 -9.70
N GLU A 197 18.19 -6.51 -9.56
CA GLU A 197 19.49 -6.73 -10.19
C GLU A 197 20.62 -6.41 -9.21
N ASN A 198 21.34 -7.43 -8.74
CA ASN A 198 22.39 -7.26 -7.73
C ASN A 198 23.70 -7.96 -8.09
N SER A 199 24.16 -7.68 -9.29
CA SER A 199 25.52 -8.02 -9.74
C SER A 199 26.53 -7.09 -9.08
N LEU A 200 27.62 -7.68 -8.56
CA LEU A 200 28.72 -6.96 -7.94
C LEU A 200 30.02 -7.40 -8.59
N VAL A 201 30.82 -6.44 -9.05
CA VAL A 201 32.20 -6.66 -9.48
C VAL A 201 33.10 -5.90 -8.54
N VAL A 202 34.04 -6.60 -7.90
CA VAL A 202 35.05 -6.00 -7.03
C VAL A 202 36.37 -6.00 -7.76
N SER A 203 37.01 -4.84 -7.83
CA SER A 203 38.34 -4.64 -8.39
C SER A 203 39.29 -4.22 -7.28
N ILE A 204 40.36 -4.98 -7.07
CA ILE A 204 41.44 -4.64 -6.14
C ILE A 204 42.68 -4.32 -6.94
N SER A 205 43.28 -3.16 -6.69
CA SER A 205 44.54 -2.75 -7.30
C SER A 205 45.59 -2.51 -6.23
N ASP A 206 46.83 -2.92 -6.49
CA ASP A 206 48.02 -2.55 -5.70
C ASP A 206 48.62 -1.19 -6.14
N GLY A 207 48.14 -0.62 -7.23
CA GLY A 207 48.64 0.61 -7.85
C GLY A 207 49.24 0.43 -9.24
N ASP A 208 49.64 -0.79 -9.58
CA ASP A 208 50.19 -1.19 -10.88
C ASP A 208 49.29 -2.23 -11.58
N ASP A 209 48.95 -3.32 -10.88
CA ASP A 209 48.09 -4.38 -11.38
C ASP A 209 46.71 -4.37 -10.71
N VAL A 210 45.76 -5.08 -11.32
CA VAL A 210 44.37 -5.15 -10.88
C VAL A 210 43.84 -6.57 -10.99
N SER A 211 43.22 -7.04 -9.92
CA SER A 211 42.42 -8.26 -9.91
C SER A 211 40.95 -7.97 -9.74
N THR A 212 40.12 -8.82 -10.36
CA THR A 212 38.66 -8.66 -10.36
C THR A 212 37.95 -9.94 -9.97
N ALA A 213 36.86 -9.81 -9.22
CA ALA A 213 35.97 -10.90 -8.84
C ALA A 213 34.51 -10.49 -9.03
N ASN A 214 33.68 -11.42 -9.47
CA ASN A 214 32.26 -11.21 -9.71
C ASN A 214 31.45 -11.96 -8.66
N TYR A 215 30.47 -11.28 -8.06
CA TYR A 215 29.53 -11.80 -7.09
C TYR A 215 28.10 -11.50 -7.52
N THR A 216 27.16 -12.28 -6.98
CA THR A 216 25.73 -12.00 -7.09
C THR A 216 25.15 -12.01 -5.68
N ILE A 217 24.58 -10.89 -5.26
CA ILE A 217 23.91 -10.78 -3.95
C ILE A 217 22.46 -11.20 -4.15
N ILE A 218 21.99 -12.14 -3.33
CA ILE A 218 20.60 -12.60 -3.38
C ILE A 218 19.77 -11.67 -2.50
N MET A 219 18.74 -11.05 -3.06
CA MET A 219 17.83 -10.19 -2.30
C MET A 219 16.70 -11.01 -1.67
N VAL A 220 16.40 -10.69 -0.42
CA VAL A 220 15.20 -11.10 0.29
C VAL A 220 14.33 -9.86 0.44
N THR A 221 13.19 -9.87 -0.23
CA THR A 221 12.23 -8.78 -0.10
C THR A 221 11.45 -8.91 1.20
N VAL A 222 11.09 -7.78 1.77
CA VAL A 222 10.17 -7.61 2.89
C VAL A 222 8.84 -7.13 2.27
N ASN A 223 7.84 -6.85 3.10
CA ASN A 223 6.58 -6.30 2.63
C ASN A 223 6.44 -4.91 3.23
N ASP A 224 6.43 -3.89 2.39
CA ASP A 224 6.05 -2.53 2.70
C ASP A 224 4.55 -2.43 2.90
N VAL A 225 4.12 -1.54 3.80
CA VAL A 225 2.70 -1.33 4.03
C VAL A 225 2.14 -0.34 3.00
N PRO A 226 0.94 -0.58 2.45
CA PRO A 226 0.34 0.33 1.50
C PRO A 226 -0.01 1.67 2.15
N VAL A 227 -0.02 2.74 1.34
CA VAL A 227 -0.40 4.09 1.78
C VAL A 227 -1.46 4.66 0.85
N ILE A 228 -2.63 5.03 1.39
CA ILE A 228 -3.65 5.78 0.67
C ILE A 228 -3.21 7.25 0.61
N LEU A 229 -2.94 7.76 -0.59
CA LEU A 229 -2.47 9.12 -0.82
C LEU A 229 -3.64 10.11 -1.01
N ASP A 230 -4.69 9.70 -1.71
CA ASP A 230 -5.80 10.59 -2.07
C ASP A 230 -7.08 9.81 -2.46
N PHE A 231 -8.21 10.52 -2.45
CA PHE A 231 -9.49 10.06 -2.95
C PHE A 231 -10.11 11.11 -3.89
N VAL A 232 -10.45 10.69 -5.11
CA VAL A 232 -10.99 11.55 -6.18
C VAL A 232 -12.40 11.16 -6.62
N GLY A 233 -13.11 10.36 -5.82
CA GLY A 233 -14.50 10.02 -6.06
C GLY A 233 -15.47 11.12 -5.61
N ASN A 234 -16.77 10.79 -5.64
CA ASN A 234 -17.79 11.67 -5.08
C ASN A 234 -17.61 11.78 -3.56
N THR A 235 -17.72 13.00 -3.03
CA THR A 235 -17.64 13.27 -1.59
C THR A 235 -18.99 13.65 -1.00
N SER A 236 -20.08 13.38 -1.71
CA SER A 236 -21.43 13.63 -1.23
C SER A 236 -22.44 12.64 -1.80
N PHE A 237 -23.48 12.34 -1.03
CA PHE A 237 -24.57 11.46 -1.39
C PHE A 237 -25.82 11.79 -0.54
N ASP A 238 -26.98 11.32 -0.97
CA ASP A 238 -28.28 11.66 -0.35
C ASP A 238 -28.55 10.77 0.88
N GLU A 239 -29.16 11.30 1.94
CA GLU A 239 -29.40 10.57 3.20
C GLU A 239 -30.28 9.31 3.06
N ASP A 240 -31.11 9.26 2.03
CA ASP A 240 -31.93 8.10 1.66
C ASP A 240 -31.20 7.08 0.77
N THR A 241 -29.91 7.28 0.54
CA THR A 241 -29.12 6.43 -0.35
C THR A 241 -27.85 5.92 0.31
N ASP A 242 -27.53 4.67 0.03
CA ASP A 242 -26.25 4.09 0.43
C ASP A 242 -25.12 4.58 -0.50
N PHE A 243 -23.93 4.75 0.05
CA PHE A 243 -22.74 5.15 -0.69
C PHE A 243 -21.69 4.03 -0.74
N THR A 244 -21.25 3.65 -1.94
CA THR A 244 -20.20 2.62 -2.10
C THR A 244 -19.05 3.19 -2.92
N PRO A 245 -17.95 3.64 -2.29
CA PRO A 245 -16.77 4.13 -2.99
C PRO A 245 -16.18 3.06 -3.91
N SER A 246 -15.75 3.46 -5.11
CA SER A 246 -15.01 2.58 -6.01
C SER A 246 -13.55 2.47 -5.57
N LEU A 247 -12.96 1.28 -5.64
CA LEU A 247 -11.51 1.10 -5.45
C LEU A 247 -10.69 2.02 -6.36
N TYR A 248 -11.14 2.24 -7.59
CA TYR A 248 -10.46 3.11 -8.57
C TYR A 248 -10.52 4.61 -8.23
N SER A 249 -11.31 5.00 -7.25
CA SER A 249 -11.38 6.39 -6.79
C SER A 249 -10.29 6.73 -5.78
N PHE A 250 -9.50 5.75 -5.32
CA PHE A 250 -8.36 5.96 -4.44
C PHE A 250 -7.05 5.98 -5.24
N TYR A 251 -6.07 6.69 -4.71
CA TYR A 251 -4.67 6.54 -5.09
C TYR A 251 -3.94 5.90 -3.93
N VAL A 252 -3.34 4.74 -4.18
CA VAL A 252 -2.56 4.00 -3.20
C VAL A 252 -1.16 3.83 -3.77
N ASP A 253 -0.18 4.08 -2.91
CA ASP A 253 1.23 3.84 -3.19
C ASP A 253 1.70 2.66 -2.35
N ASP A 254 2.42 1.75 -2.99
CA ASP A 254 2.91 0.52 -2.41
C ASP A 254 4.11 0.05 -3.26
N PRO A 255 5.33 -0.03 -2.70
CA PRO A 255 6.51 -0.48 -3.44
C PRO A 255 6.44 -1.92 -3.95
N ASP A 256 5.71 -2.80 -3.25
CA ASP A 256 5.62 -4.22 -3.56
C ASP A 256 4.49 -4.55 -4.53
N ASN A 257 3.43 -3.74 -4.51
CA ASN A 257 2.18 -4.06 -5.17
C ASN A 257 1.71 -2.98 -6.16
N THR A 258 1.15 -3.43 -7.29
CA THR A 258 0.59 -2.54 -8.30
C THR A 258 -0.88 -2.24 -7.99
N PHE A 259 -1.19 -1.00 -7.61
CA PHE A 259 -2.56 -0.54 -7.44
C PHE A 259 -3.23 -0.14 -8.78
N PRO A 260 -4.52 -0.44 -9.01
CA PRO A 260 -5.45 -1.22 -8.18
C PRO A 260 -5.38 -2.74 -8.40
N GLY A 261 -4.46 -3.21 -9.24
CA GLY A 261 -4.34 -4.60 -9.69
C GLY A 261 -4.28 -5.63 -8.56
N ASP A 262 -3.27 -5.54 -7.73
CA ASP A 262 -3.03 -6.55 -6.68
C ASP A 262 -4.05 -6.44 -5.53
N PHE A 263 -4.75 -5.32 -5.44
CA PHE A 263 -5.69 -4.99 -4.37
C PHE A 263 -7.12 -5.46 -4.63
N TYR A 264 -7.46 -5.98 -5.83
CA TYR A 264 -8.84 -6.37 -6.16
C TYR A 264 -9.43 -7.44 -5.24
N ALA A 265 -8.62 -8.40 -4.80
CA ALA A 265 -9.08 -9.50 -3.96
C ALA A 265 -9.22 -9.11 -2.49
N GLN A 266 -8.47 -8.08 -2.06
CA GLN A 266 -8.36 -7.66 -0.67
C GLN A 266 -9.33 -6.52 -0.35
N GLY A 267 -9.46 -5.58 -1.29
CA GLY A 267 -10.43 -4.50 -1.25
C GLY A 267 -10.13 -3.42 -0.22
N LEU A 268 -11.13 -2.58 0.01
CA LEU A 268 -11.12 -1.53 1.04
C LEU A 268 -11.88 -2.01 2.26
N THR A 269 -11.40 -1.61 3.44
CA THR A 269 -12.11 -1.80 4.70
C THR A 269 -12.51 -0.45 5.26
N PHE A 270 -13.82 -0.22 5.41
CA PHE A 270 -14.36 0.98 6.04
C PHE A 270 -14.73 0.68 7.49
N ILE A 271 -14.43 1.62 8.37
CA ILE A 271 -14.68 1.49 9.80
C ILE A 271 -15.95 2.27 10.15
N GLU A 272 -16.83 1.66 10.95
CA GLU A 272 -18.06 2.32 11.45
C GLU A 272 -17.74 3.55 12.31
N GLY A 273 -18.63 4.54 12.26
CA GLY A 273 -18.45 5.80 12.97
C GLY A 273 -19.76 6.38 13.48
N GLN A 274 -19.75 7.68 13.72
CA GLN A 274 -20.94 8.40 14.15
C GLN A 274 -21.78 8.76 12.92
N HIS A 275 -23.11 8.58 13.00
CA HIS A 275 -24.06 8.95 11.96
C HIS A 275 -24.08 8.08 10.70
N TYR A 276 -23.43 6.91 10.75
CA TYR A 276 -23.48 5.92 9.69
C TYR A 276 -23.05 4.53 10.21
N THR A 277 -23.43 3.50 9.45
CA THR A 277 -22.95 2.12 9.60
C THR A 277 -22.28 1.66 8.31
N VAL A 278 -21.58 0.53 8.36
CA VAL A 278 -20.87 -0.03 7.20
C VAL A 278 -21.31 -1.47 6.97
N ASN A 279 -21.71 -1.78 5.74
CA ASN A 279 -21.98 -3.14 5.28
C ASN A 279 -21.02 -3.51 4.13
N GLY A 280 -19.89 -4.12 4.48
CA GLY A 280 -18.81 -4.40 3.53
C GLY A 280 -18.11 -3.11 3.09
N GLN A 281 -18.29 -2.71 1.83
CA GLN A 281 -17.76 -1.46 1.26
C GLN A 281 -18.84 -0.37 1.14
N THR A 282 -20.04 -0.66 1.60
CA THR A 282 -21.19 0.24 1.51
C THR A 282 -21.36 0.98 2.83
N ILE A 283 -21.33 2.31 2.77
CA ILE A 283 -21.58 3.25 3.85
C ILE A 283 -23.08 3.58 3.83
N ILE A 284 -23.73 3.38 4.97
CA ILE A 284 -25.18 3.56 5.13
C ILE A 284 -25.37 4.64 6.19
N PRO A 285 -25.88 5.84 5.86
CA PRO A 285 -26.09 6.90 6.82
C PRO A 285 -27.17 6.51 7.84
N ASP A 286 -27.14 7.12 9.02
CA ASP A 286 -28.25 7.00 9.97
C ASP A 286 -29.51 7.64 9.36
N GLU A 287 -30.68 7.06 9.64
CA GLU A 287 -31.97 7.52 9.11
C GLU A 287 -32.21 9.02 9.43
N ASN A 288 -32.50 9.81 8.40
CA ASN A 288 -32.74 11.27 8.46
C ASN A 288 -31.54 12.09 8.99
N TYR A 289 -30.32 11.57 8.86
CA TYR A 289 -29.12 12.34 9.13
C TYR A 289 -28.57 12.99 7.86
N PHE A 290 -28.46 14.31 7.89
CA PHE A 290 -27.69 15.10 6.93
C PHE A 290 -26.54 15.85 7.64
N GLY A 291 -25.41 16.00 6.94
CA GLY A 291 -24.22 16.64 7.50
C GLY A 291 -22.90 16.03 7.05
N GLU A 292 -21.81 16.45 7.66
CA GLU A 292 -20.47 15.92 7.38
C GLU A 292 -20.19 14.67 8.23
N ILE A 293 -19.71 13.61 7.57
CA ILE A 293 -19.20 12.39 8.22
C ILE A 293 -17.74 12.16 7.86
N THR A 294 -16.99 11.56 8.79
CA THR A 294 -15.61 11.11 8.57
C THR A 294 -15.58 9.59 8.63
N VAL A 295 -15.14 8.96 7.54
CA VAL A 295 -15.09 7.50 7.37
C VAL A 295 -13.65 7.04 7.28
N PRO A 296 -13.06 6.48 8.35
CA PRO A 296 -11.73 5.90 8.27
C PRO A 296 -11.75 4.68 7.34
N VAL A 297 -10.85 4.67 6.36
CA VAL A 297 -10.68 3.58 5.40
C VAL A 297 -9.24 3.08 5.40
N THR A 298 -9.06 1.76 5.39
CA THR A 298 -7.78 1.12 5.15
C THR A 298 -7.82 0.31 3.85
N VAL A 299 -6.65 0.09 3.28
CA VAL A 299 -6.45 -0.79 2.13
C VAL A 299 -5.45 -1.88 2.51
N ASN A 300 -5.63 -3.10 2.00
CA ASN A 300 -4.78 -4.24 2.30
C ASN A 300 -4.12 -4.75 1.02
N ASP A 301 -2.81 -4.94 1.05
CA ASP A 301 -1.98 -5.41 -0.09
C ASP A 301 -2.00 -6.95 -0.26
N GLY A 302 -2.55 -7.68 0.71
CA GLY A 302 -2.53 -9.16 0.78
C GLY A 302 -1.82 -9.68 2.03
N SER A 303 -0.97 -8.86 2.62
CA SER A 303 -0.14 -9.15 3.79
C SER A 303 -0.47 -8.22 4.97
N SER A 304 -0.60 -6.93 4.73
CA SER A 304 -0.66 -5.86 5.72
C SER A 304 -1.71 -4.80 5.37
N ASP A 305 -2.28 -4.17 6.41
CA ASP A 305 -3.19 -3.04 6.27
C ASP A 305 -2.44 -1.71 6.27
N SER A 306 -2.91 -0.76 5.46
CA SER A 306 -2.47 0.63 5.52
C SER A 306 -2.82 1.28 6.87
N ALA A 307 -2.17 2.40 7.16
CA ALA A 307 -2.72 3.35 8.12
C ALA A 307 -4.12 3.84 7.65
N PRO A 308 -5.04 4.18 8.56
CA PRO A 308 -6.35 4.68 8.19
C PRO A 308 -6.26 6.05 7.50
N PHE A 309 -6.97 6.18 6.38
CA PHE A 309 -7.23 7.42 5.68
C PHE A 309 -8.62 7.93 6.04
N ASP A 310 -8.72 9.20 6.47
CA ASP A 310 -10.00 9.80 6.84
C ASP A 310 -10.76 10.29 5.60
N LEU A 311 -11.69 9.48 5.09
CA LEU A 311 -12.55 9.86 3.98
C LEU A 311 -13.66 10.80 4.47
N LEU A 312 -13.61 12.07 4.04
CA LEU A 312 -14.61 13.07 4.35
C LEU A 312 -15.76 13.03 3.34
N LEU A 313 -16.99 12.84 3.83
CA LEU A 313 -18.21 12.80 3.01
C LEU A 313 -19.26 13.77 3.57
N THR A 314 -20.13 14.28 2.70
CA THR A 314 -21.29 15.09 3.05
C THR A 314 -22.58 14.35 2.68
N VAL A 315 -23.38 14.03 3.69
CA VAL A 315 -24.73 13.50 3.50
C VAL A 315 -25.69 14.65 3.25
N LEU A 316 -26.40 14.61 2.11
CA LEU A 316 -27.31 15.65 1.65
C LEU A 316 -28.73 15.36 2.14
N PRO A 317 -29.48 16.37 2.60
CA PRO A 317 -30.86 16.20 3.02
C PRO A 317 -31.75 15.85 1.82
N VAL A 318 -32.75 15.00 2.04
CA VAL A 318 -33.77 14.64 1.05
C VAL A 318 -35.14 14.92 1.65
N ASN A 319 -36.02 15.56 0.89
CA ASN A 319 -37.37 15.83 1.38
C ASN A 319 -38.20 14.55 1.53
N ASP A 320 -38.67 14.32 2.74
CA ASP A 320 -39.58 13.28 3.15
C ASP A 320 -41.05 13.74 3.11
N ALA A 321 -41.96 12.79 2.89
CA ALA A 321 -43.38 13.12 2.93
C ALA A 321 -43.89 13.22 4.39
N PRO A 322 -44.85 14.11 4.67
CA PRO A 322 -45.46 14.17 5.99
C PRO A 322 -46.17 12.85 6.32
N ILE A 323 -46.21 12.50 7.61
CA ILE A 323 -46.85 11.28 8.12
C ILE A 323 -48.04 11.67 8.99
N ILE A 324 -49.24 11.28 8.57
CA ILE A 324 -50.48 11.54 9.33
C ILE A 324 -50.55 10.61 10.53
N THR A 325 -50.73 11.17 11.73
CA THR A 325 -50.78 10.43 12.99
C THR A 325 -52.17 10.40 13.61
N THR A 326 -53.16 11.11 13.05
CA THR A 326 -54.57 10.95 13.46
C THR A 326 -55.13 9.63 12.95
N PHE A 327 -55.89 8.93 13.78
CA PHE A 327 -56.36 7.57 13.48
C PHE A 327 -57.87 7.46 13.22
N VAL A 328 -58.72 8.25 13.87
CA VAL A 328 -60.19 8.19 13.71
C VAL A 328 -60.83 9.57 13.91
N ALA A 329 -61.85 9.87 13.10
CA ALA A 329 -62.78 10.97 13.34
C ALA A 329 -63.80 10.55 14.40
N ASP A 330 -64.24 11.51 15.23
CA ASP A 330 -65.28 11.28 16.23
C ASP A 330 -66.68 11.39 15.60
N ILE A 331 -67.71 11.10 16.39
CA ILE A 331 -69.11 11.21 16.00
C ILE A 331 -69.55 12.68 16.15
N ALA A 332 -70.13 13.26 15.10
CA ALA A 332 -70.81 14.55 15.16
C ALA A 332 -72.27 14.38 15.58
N THR A 333 -72.83 15.38 16.24
CA THR A 333 -74.27 15.45 16.53
C THR A 333 -74.83 16.66 15.79
N GLU A 334 -75.97 16.49 15.16
CA GLU A 334 -76.72 17.58 14.53
C GLU A 334 -76.98 18.74 15.50
N GLU A 335 -76.91 19.97 14.97
CA GLU A 335 -77.01 21.25 15.69
C GLU A 335 -75.94 21.51 16.77
N GLU A 336 -75.00 20.59 16.97
CA GLU A 336 -73.91 20.74 17.94
C GLU A 336 -72.58 21.09 17.25
N GLU A 337 -71.76 21.91 17.91
CA GLU A 337 -70.42 22.22 17.42
C GLU A 337 -69.54 20.96 17.43
N TYR A 338 -69.03 20.60 16.26
CA TYR A 338 -68.10 19.50 16.07
C TYR A 338 -66.71 20.05 15.79
N THR A 339 -65.70 19.49 16.48
CA THR A 339 -64.29 19.81 16.26
C THR A 339 -63.49 18.53 16.03
N PHE A 340 -62.62 18.53 15.02
CA PHE A 340 -61.77 17.40 14.68
C PHE A 340 -60.35 17.84 14.38
N ASN A 341 -59.38 17.26 15.08
CA ASN A 341 -57.97 17.61 14.94
C ASN A 341 -57.23 16.57 14.10
N ILE A 342 -56.59 17.03 13.03
CA ILE A 342 -55.64 16.24 12.26
C ILE A 342 -54.25 16.58 12.77
N SER A 343 -53.53 15.57 13.24
CA SER A 343 -52.14 15.63 13.65
C SER A 343 -51.28 14.89 12.63
N PHE A 344 -50.12 15.44 12.35
CA PHE A 344 -49.10 14.82 11.50
C PHE A 344 -47.71 15.20 11.96
N THR A 345 -46.71 14.43 11.54
CA THR A 345 -45.29 14.69 11.75
C THR A 345 -44.59 14.76 10.41
N ASP A 346 -43.47 15.46 10.37
CA ASP A 346 -42.62 15.53 9.20
C ASP A 346 -41.19 15.62 9.72
N VAL A 347 -40.28 14.84 9.14
CA VAL A 347 -38.92 14.73 9.64
C VAL A 347 -38.05 15.91 9.22
N ASP A 348 -38.34 16.53 8.08
CA ASP A 348 -37.64 17.73 7.57
C ASP A 348 -37.92 18.98 8.40
N GLN A 349 -39.01 18.97 9.15
CA GLN A 349 -39.44 20.03 10.07
C GLN A 349 -39.38 21.44 9.46
N SER A 350 -40.46 21.83 8.79
CA SER A 350 -40.63 23.20 8.30
C SER A 350 -41.51 24.06 9.23
N ASN A 351 -41.63 25.36 8.96
CA ASN A 351 -42.59 26.17 9.71
C ASN A 351 -44.01 25.72 9.39
N ALA A 352 -44.90 25.69 10.38
CA ALA A 352 -46.28 25.23 10.21
C ALA A 352 -47.03 25.95 9.07
N SER A 353 -46.73 27.24 8.85
CA SER A 353 -47.34 28.05 7.79
C SER A 353 -46.89 27.69 6.36
N GLU A 354 -45.84 26.88 6.22
CA GLU A 354 -45.32 26.46 4.92
C GLU A 354 -45.98 25.16 4.43
N TYR A 355 -46.62 24.42 5.34
CA TYR A 355 -47.47 23.30 5.00
C TYR A 355 -48.80 23.77 4.39
N ASN A 356 -49.35 22.94 3.52
CA ASN A 356 -50.67 23.17 2.93
C ASN A 356 -51.57 21.96 3.17
N ILE A 357 -52.85 22.22 3.44
CA ILE A 357 -53.88 21.19 3.53
C ILE A 357 -55.03 21.54 2.60
N THR A 358 -55.37 20.61 1.71
CA THR A 358 -56.55 20.72 0.85
C THR A 358 -57.55 19.64 1.20
N THR A 359 -58.76 20.03 1.55
CA THR A 359 -59.86 19.13 1.90
C THR A 359 -60.81 18.90 0.72
N TYR A 360 -61.42 17.72 0.70
CA TYR A 360 -62.37 17.25 -0.29
C TYR A 360 -63.45 16.40 0.38
N GLY A 361 -64.57 16.19 -0.31
CA GLY A 361 -65.65 15.31 0.14
C GLY A 361 -66.92 16.09 0.43
N SER A 362 -67.96 15.41 0.90
CA SER A 362 -69.23 16.06 1.23
C SER A 362 -69.18 16.81 2.57
N ALA A 363 -68.36 16.37 3.52
CA ALA A 363 -68.24 17.01 4.83
C ALA A 363 -67.60 18.41 4.77
N THR A 364 -66.97 18.80 3.65
CA THR A 364 -66.40 20.14 3.47
C THR A 364 -67.45 21.23 3.26
N GLU A 365 -68.72 20.86 3.06
CA GLU A 365 -69.83 21.82 2.95
C GLU A 365 -70.15 22.48 4.30
N TRP A 366 -69.91 21.78 5.41
CA TRP A 366 -70.22 22.26 6.76
C TRP A 366 -69.01 22.35 7.70
N LEU A 367 -67.85 21.79 7.30
CA LEU A 367 -66.58 21.94 8.02
C LEU A 367 -65.74 23.07 7.47
N SER A 368 -65.25 23.92 8.37
CA SER A 368 -64.18 24.89 8.13
C SER A 368 -62.86 24.35 8.65
N ILE A 369 -61.75 24.80 8.06
CA ILE A 369 -60.39 24.40 8.42
C ILE A 369 -59.62 25.59 8.99
N SER A 370 -58.87 25.37 10.07
CA SER A 370 -57.95 26.35 10.65
C SER A 370 -56.62 26.38 9.90
N ASP A 371 -55.78 27.35 10.24
CA ASP A 371 -54.36 27.28 9.89
C ASP A 371 -53.70 26.08 10.59
N ILE A 372 -52.59 25.60 10.01
CA ILE A 372 -51.76 24.57 10.61
C ILE A 372 -50.93 25.22 11.71
N GLU A 373 -50.93 24.62 12.90
CA GLU A 373 -50.18 25.06 14.07
C GLU A 373 -49.10 24.01 14.42
N GLN A 374 -47.95 24.49 14.91
CA GLN A 374 -46.91 23.59 15.42
C GLN A 374 -47.23 23.19 16.85
N ASP A 375 -47.28 21.88 17.11
CA ASP A 375 -47.39 21.30 18.44
C ASP A 375 -46.16 20.47 18.77
N SER A 376 -45.19 21.11 19.44
CA SER A 376 -43.90 20.52 19.82
C SER A 376 -43.12 19.98 18.60
N SER A 377 -43.04 18.66 18.42
CA SER A 377 -42.39 17.99 17.28
C SER A 377 -43.39 17.47 16.24
N SER A 378 -44.63 17.97 16.28
CA SER A 378 -45.72 17.60 15.38
C SER A 378 -46.47 18.85 14.94
N TYR A 379 -47.42 18.66 14.04
CA TYR A 379 -48.29 19.70 13.52
C TYR A 379 -49.74 19.29 13.73
N ILE A 380 -50.59 20.28 13.98
CA ILE A 380 -52.01 20.10 14.20
C ILE A 380 -52.81 21.08 13.34
N VAL A 381 -53.90 20.59 12.76
CA VAL A 381 -54.89 21.42 12.09
C VAL A 381 -56.27 21.02 12.56
N SER A 382 -57.07 22.02 12.92
CA SER A 382 -58.40 21.83 13.49
C SER A 382 -59.45 22.06 12.42
N LEU A 383 -60.39 21.13 12.28
CA LEU A 383 -61.62 21.32 11.53
C LEU A 383 -62.75 21.60 12.51
N SER A 384 -63.61 22.54 12.18
CA SER A 384 -64.77 22.88 13.00
C SER A 384 -66.00 23.24 12.17
N GLY A 385 -67.17 22.87 12.67
CA GLY A 385 -68.45 23.12 12.01
C GLY A 385 -69.62 22.59 12.83
N THR A 386 -70.84 22.91 12.40
CA THR A 386 -72.08 22.43 13.02
C THR A 386 -72.93 21.83 11.91
N PRO A 387 -73.11 20.49 11.86
CA PRO A 387 -73.96 19.88 10.85
C PRO A 387 -75.44 20.18 11.16
N ASP A 388 -76.22 20.42 10.12
CA ASP A 388 -77.67 20.58 10.18
C ASP A 388 -78.41 19.46 9.40
N ASP A 389 -79.73 19.58 9.33
CA ASP A 389 -80.62 18.69 8.59
C ASP A 389 -80.20 18.44 7.13
N ASP A 390 -79.64 19.46 6.47
CA ASP A 390 -79.19 19.37 5.08
C ASP A 390 -77.86 18.59 4.95
N ASN A 391 -77.13 18.41 6.05
CA ASN A 391 -75.79 17.83 6.09
C ASN A 391 -75.75 16.39 6.63
N LEU A 392 -76.87 15.80 7.06
CA LEU A 392 -76.90 14.46 7.66
C LEU A 392 -76.32 13.34 6.77
N ASN A 393 -76.32 13.51 5.44
CA ASN A 393 -75.71 12.57 4.49
C ASN A 393 -74.32 13.01 4.00
N GLN A 394 -73.82 14.15 4.46
CA GLN A 394 -72.58 14.78 4.02
C GLN A 394 -71.41 14.37 4.93
N ASN A 395 -71.12 13.07 4.95
CA ASN A 395 -70.22 12.46 5.92
C ASN A 395 -68.81 12.12 5.40
N SER A 396 -68.49 12.41 4.14
CA SER A 396 -67.20 12.02 3.56
C SER A 396 -66.20 13.16 3.65
N LEU A 397 -65.05 12.91 4.28
CA LEU A 397 -63.92 13.83 4.36
C LEU A 397 -62.68 13.16 3.78
N SER A 398 -61.97 13.83 2.89
CA SER A 398 -60.64 13.44 2.43
C SER A 398 -59.76 14.66 2.42
N PHE A 399 -58.46 14.50 2.65
CA PHE A 399 -57.54 15.61 2.58
C PHE A 399 -56.17 15.19 2.10
N ILE A 400 -55.48 16.16 1.53
CA ILE A 400 -54.10 16.07 1.07
C ILE A 400 -53.31 17.08 1.89
N LEU A 401 -52.35 16.57 2.66
CA LEU A 401 -51.31 17.38 3.29
C LEU A 401 -50.12 17.44 2.35
N THR A 402 -49.60 18.64 2.11
CA THR A 402 -48.45 18.90 1.25
C THR A 402 -47.41 19.66 2.06
N ASP A 403 -46.19 19.15 2.08
CA ASP A 403 -45.04 19.86 2.65
C ASP A 403 -44.62 21.05 1.75
N PRO A 404 -43.64 21.87 2.17
CA PRO A 404 -43.20 23.02 1.38
C PRO A 404 -42.51 22.67 0.06
N GLU A 405 -41.95 21.46 -0.07
CA GLU A 405 -41.22 21.01 -1.26
C GLU A 405 -42.10 20.21 -2.25
N GLY A 406 -43.32 19.89 -1.83
CA GLY A 406 -44.38 19.30 -2.64
C GLY A 406 -44.67 17.82 -2.40
N SER A 407 -44.05 17.14 -1.42
CA SER A 407 -44.44 15.76 -1.10
C SER A 407 -45.73 15.74 -0.31
N VAL A 408 -46.47 14.62 -0.43
CA VAL A 408 -47.87 14.58 -0.02
C VAL A 408 -48.23 13.36 0.82
N ALA A 409 -49.12 13.59 1.79
CA ALA A 409 -49.84 12.56 2.51
C ALA A 409 -51.33 12.68 2.25
N VAL A 410 -52.01 11.55 2.03
CA VAL A 410 -53.43 11.52 1.70
C VAL A 410 -54.17 10.62 2.67
N GLN A 411 -55.29 11.11 3.21
CA GLN A 411 -56.14 10.33 4.10
C GLN A 411 -57.62 10.65 3.88
N SER A 412 -58.47 9.67 4.14
CA SER A 412 -59.93 9.80 4.10
C SER A 412 -60.56 9.29 5.38
N TYR A 413 -61.65 9.93 5.78
CA TYR A 413 -62.51 9.64 6.92
C TYR A 413 -63.98 9.66 6.50
N SER A 414 -64.81 8.94 7.26
CA SER A 414 -66.26 9.13 7.24
C SER A 414 -66.68 9.57 8.64
N ILE A 415 -67.35 10.72 8.74
CA ILE A 415 -67.83 11.28 10.01
C ILE A 415 -69.26 10.81 10.22
N GLU A 416 -69.49 10.03 11.26
CA GLU A 416 -70.86 9.65 11.63
C GLU A 416 -71.58 10.86 12.22
N ILE A 417 -72.75 11.22 11.68
CA ILE A 417 -73.60 12.31 12.19
C ILE A 417 -74.83 11.67 12.82
N VAL A 418 -75.02 11.90 14.11
CA VAL A 418 -76.22 11.51 14.84
C VAL A 418 -77.25 12.62 14.67
N SER A 419 -78.37 12.32 14.02
CA SER A 419 -79.49 13.25 13.94
C SER A 419 -80.14 13.39 15.32
N ILE A 420 -80.59 14.60 15.62
CA ILE A 420 -81.45 14.88 16.76
C ILE A 420 -82.91 14.80 16.27
N ASN A 421 -83.87 15.10 17.15
CA ASN A 421 -85.27 15.17 16.75
C ASN A 421 -85.74 16.61 16.91
N ASP A 422 -86.00 17.26 15.80
CA ASP A 422 -86.58 18.56 15.62
C ASP A 422 -88.07 18.60 15.97
N VAL A 423 -88.51 19.81 16.30
CA VAL A 423 -89.91 20.07 16.63
C VAL A 423 -90.70 20.42 15.36
N PRO A 424 -91.90 19.87 15.15
CA PRO A 424 -92.72 20.19 13.99
C PRO A 424 -93.21 21.64 14.00
N GLU A 425 -93.11 22.33 12.86
CA GLU A 425 -93.62 23.69 12.65
C GLU A 425 -94.86 23.69 11.73
N ILE A 426 -95.99 24.22 12.22
CA ILE A 426 -97.16 24.47 11.37
C ILE A 426 -96.95 25.77 10.58
N VAL A 427 -96.66 25.65 9.29
CA VAL A 427 -96.39 26.78 8.38
C VAL A 427 -97.60 27.24 7.57
N GLY A 428 -98.72 26.51 7.64
CA GLY A 428 -99.94 26.88 6.91
C GLY A 428 -101.20 26.16 7.36
N TYR A 429 -102.34 26.77 7.05
CA TYR A 429 -103.67 26.16 7.17
C TYR A 429 -104.52 26.52 5.96
N VAL A 430 -105.11 25.51 5.32
CA VAL A 430 -105.92 25.64 4.08
C VAL A 430 -107.38 25.22 4.26
N GLY A 431 -107.79 24.91 5.50
CA GLY A 431 -109.18 24.62 5.81
C GLY A 431 -110.04 25.88 5.97
N ASP A 432 -111.30 25.68 6.35
CA ASP A 432 -112.23 26.78 6.53
C ASP A 432 -111.77 27.71 7.67
N THR A 433 -111.72 29.01 7.39
CA THR A 433 -111.35 30.08 8.35
C THR A 433 -112.55 30.86 8.87
N THR A 434 -113.75 30.50 8.41
CA THR A 434 -115.02 31.09 8.83
C THR A 434 -116.03 29.97 9.06
N LEU A 435 -116.78 30.07 10.15
CA LEU A 435 -117.72 29.06 10.63
C LEU A 435 -119.01 29.75 11.06
N ASN A 436 -120.14 29.06 10.93
CA ASN A 436 -121.41 29.50 11.51
C ASN A 436 -121.45 29.13 13.01
N GLU A 437 -122.02 29.99 13.86
CA GLU A 437 -122.04 29.78 15.33
C GLU A 437 -122.71 28.48 15.79
N ASP A 438 -123.53 27.86 14.93
CA ASP A 438 -124.23 26.60 15.21
C ASP A 438 -123.64 25.40 14.41
N ALA A 439 -122.50 25.56 13.75
CA ALA A 439 -121.87 24.52 12.95
C ALA A 439 -120.60 23.99 13.63
N ASP A 440 -120.44 22.67 13.63
CA ASP A 440 -119.20 22.03 14.07
C ASP A 440 -118.13 22.16 12.97
N LEU A 441 -116.89 22.44 13.36
CA LEU A 441 -115.73 22.42 12.46
C LEU A 441 -114.85 21.22 12.80
N THR A 442 -114.85 20.21 11.94
CA THR A 442 -113.89 19.11 12.04
C THR A 442 -112.56 19.57 11.46
N LEU A 443 -111.53 19.71 12.32
CA LEU A 443 -110.19 19.95 11.85
C LEU A 443 -109.57 18.63 11.42
N SER A 444 -108.97 18.65 10.22
CA SER A 444 -108.25 17.53 9.68
C SER A 444 -106.77 17.87 9.65
N LEU A 445 -105.92 16.89 9.94
CA LEU A 445 -104.47 17.00 9.79
C LEU A 445 -104.12 17.46 8.37
N TYR A 446 -104.88 17.04 7.35
CA TYR A 446 -104.68 17.45 5.95
C TYR A 446 -104.96 18.94 5.66
N PHE A 447 -105.56 19.67 6.59
CA PHE A 447 -105.73 21.11 6.45
C PHE A 447 -104.51 21.90 6.92
N LEU A 448 -103.57 21.26 7.61
CA LEU A 448 -102.32 21.88 8.02
C LEU A 448 -101.24 21.64 6.95
N SER A 449 -100.31 22.57 6.87
CA SER A 449 -99.00 22.36 6.26
C SER A 449 -97.99 22.41 7.40
N VAL A 450 -97.32 21.29 7.66
CA VAL A 450 -96.31 21.17 8.71
C VAL A 450 -94.98 20.90 8.04
N LEU A 451 -93.96 21.66 8.46
CA LEU A 451 -92.58 21.40 8.16
C LEU A 451 -91.98 20.70 9.37
N ASP A 452 -91.39 19.54 9.17
CA ASP A 452 -90.62 18.84 10.19
C ASP A 452 -89.49 18.11 9.44
N PRO A 453 -88.23 18.43 9.77
CA PRO A 453 -87.09 17.83 9.09
C PRO A 453 -86.96 16.31 9.27
N ASP A 454 -87.32 15.77 10.43
CA ASP A 454 -87.20 14.35 10.76
C ASP A 454 -88.35 13.49 10.29
N ASN A 455 -89.54 14.09 10.13
CA ASN A 455 -90.79 13.37 9.98
C ASN A 455 -91.57 13.83 8.75
N ASN A 456 -92.05 12.87 7.97
CA ASN A 456 -92.82 13.16 6.78
C ASN A 456 -94.29 13.42 7.13
N PHE A 457 -94.72 14.68 6.98
CA PHE A 457 -96.10 15.09 7.17
C PHE A 457 -96.99 14.78 5.95
N PRO A 458 -98.24 14.30 6.11
CA PRO A 458 -98.96 13.98 7.36
C PRO A 458 -98.71 12.56 7.89
N GLY A 459 -97.86 11.78 7.22
CA GLY A 459 -97.61 10.36 7.49
C GLY A 459 -97.29 10.03 8.94
N ASP A 460 -96.19 10.56 9.44
CA ASP A 460 -95.68 10.21 10.77
C ASP A 460 -96.52 10.80 11.92
N TYR A 461 -97.51 11.62 11.57
CA TYR A 461 -98.39 12.37 12.47
C TYR A 461 -99.76 11.72 12.68
N TYR A 462 -100.08 10.60 12.00
CA TYR A 462 -101.43 10.00 12.05
C TYR A 462 -101.86 9.50 13.45
N ALA A 463 -100.92 9.13 14.32
CA ALA A 463 -101.26 8.50 15.60
C ALA A 463 -101.63 9.52 16.70
N ASN A 464 -100.99 10.70 16.74
CA ASN A 464 -101.17 11.72 17.79
C ASN A 464 -100.99 13.19 17.28
N GLY A 465 -100.96 13.44 15.97
CA GLY A 465 -100.46 14.69 15.40
C GLY A 465 -101.42 15.89 15.41
N LEU A 466 -102.66 15.74 15.88
CA LEU A 466 -103.60 16.86 16.00
C LEU A 466 -104.33 16.81 17.34
N THR A 467 -103.95 17.68 18.26
CA THR A 467 -104.69 17.96 19.49
C THR A 467 -105.21 19.39 19.43
N VAL A 468 -106.53 19.55 19.46
CA VAL A 468 -107.16 20.88 19.48
C VAL A 468 -107.48 21.24 20.92
N ILE A 469 -106.92 22.34 21.40
CA ILE A 469 -107.13 22.83 22.77
C ILE A 469 -108.36 23.76 22.76
N GLY A 470 -109.32 23.54 23.64
CA GLY A 470 -110.51 24.40 23.77
C GLY A 470 -110.16 25.84 24.16
N GLY A 471 -110.92 26.79 23.62
CA GLY A 471 -110.76 28.23 23.87
C GLY A 471 -111.94 28.82 24.65
N GLU A 472 -111.93 30.14 24.87
CA GLU A 472 -112.99 30.84 25.62
C GLU A 472 -114.40 30.74 24.98
N HIS A 473 -114.48 30.35 23.70
CA HIS A 473 -115.70 30.37 22.89
C HIS A 473 -115.93 29.08 22.08
N TYR A 474 -115.29 27.98 22.46
CA TYR A 474 -115.52 26.66 21.84
C TYR A 474 -114.98 25.54 22.74
N THR A 475 -115.57 24.36 22.61
CA THR A 475 -115.10 23.11 23.23
C THR A 475 -114.55 22.16 22.15
N THR A 476 -113.78 21.16 22.55
CA THR A 476 -113.17 20.21 21.60
C THR A 476 -113.54 18.76 21.95
N ASP A 477 -113.86 17.96 20.91
CA ASP A 477 -114.04 16.51 20.98
C ASP A 477 -113.28 15.86 19.82
N GLU A 478 -112.27 15.03 20.13
CA GLU A 478 -111.41 14.30 19.17
C GLU A 478 -111.11 15.07 17.85
N ALA A 479 -110.50 16.26 17.97
CA ALA A 479 -110.13 17.18 16.87
C ALA A 479 -111.28 17.91 16.14
N THR A 480 -112.50 17.84 16.66
CA THR A 480 -113.64 18.65 16.22
C THR A 480 -113.84 19.83 17.17
N ILE A 481 -113.95 21.04 16.62
CA ILE A 481 -114.33 22.27 17.34
C ILE A 481 -115.85 22.33 17.37
N ILE A 482 -116.40 22.39 18.59
CA ILE A 482 -117.83 22.53 18.87
C ILE A 482 -118.04 23.92 19.49
N PRO A 483 -118.84 24.80 18.88
CA PRO A 483 -119.07 26.18 19.35
C PRO A 483 -119.54 26.31 20.81
#